data_AF-B1NMB8-F1
#
_entry.id   AF-B1NMB8-F1
#
_cell.length_a   1.000
_cell.length_b   1.000
_cell.length_c   1.000
_cell.angle_alpha   90.00
_cell.angle_beta   90.00
_cell.angle_gamma   90.00
#
_symmetry.space_group_name_H-M   'P 1'
#
loop_
_entity.id
_entity.type
_entity.pdbx_description
1 polymer ?
#
loop_
_entity_poly.entity_id
_entity_poly.type
_entity_poly.pdbx_seq_one_letter_code
_entity_poly.pdbx_strand_id
1 'polypeptide(L)'
;LRMVDENVNGFDPNIKDVNENELREPTDKRMFVLAAALRQGYTVEKLYELTQIDKWFLEKFNNIIDYYKTLETVDPGSITFEILKKAKKIGFSDKQIAVAIKSTELAVRKLREELNITPFVKQIDTVAAEWPATTNYLYLTYNGSAHDLEFPGDFVMVLGSGVYRIGSSVEFDWCAVSCLRELRNQGKKTLMINYNPET
;
A
#
# COMPACT_ATOMS: atom_id res chain seq x y z
N LEU A 1 -4.78 -3.03 -3.64
CA LEU A 1 -5.25 -4.01 -2.63
C LEU A 1 -5.80 -3.31 -1.39
N ARG A 2 -4.99 -2.73 -0.49
CA ARG A 2 -5.50 -2.03 0.72
C ARG A 2 -6.51 -0.92 0.46
N MET A 3 -6.35 -0.19 -0.64
CA MET A 3 -7.26 0.88 -1.04
C MET A 3 -8.59 0.37 -1.61
N VAL A 4 -8.72 -0.92 -1.91
CA VAL A 4 -9.91 -1.50 -2.54
C VAL A 4 -10.91 -2.03 -1.52
N ASP A 5 -10.44 -2.55 -0.38
CA ASP A 5 -11.26 -3.12 0.70
C ASP A 5 -10.53 -2.91 2.04
N GLU A 6 -11.24 -2.40 3.03
CA GLU A 6 -10.71 -2.10 4.37
C GLU A 6 -10.34 -3.35 5.17
N ASN A 7 -10.91 -4.51 4.80
CA ASN A 7 -10.62 -5.78 5.43
C ASN A 7 -9.35 -6.44 4.84
N VAL A 8 -8.82 -5.89 3.75
CA VAL A 8 -7.64 -6.43 3.05
C VAL A 8 -6.39 -5.67 3.45
N ASN A 9 -5.47 -6.35 4.15
CA ASN A 9 -4.25 -5.71 4.65
C ASN A 9 -3.11 -5.64 3.60
N GLY A 10 -3.28 -6.28 2.45
CA GLY A 10 -2.30 -6.33 1.35
C GLY A 10 -2.46 -7.58 0.49
N PHE A 11 -1.37 -8.03 -0.14
CA PHE A 11 -1.30 -9.33 -0.81
C PHE A 11 -1.07 -10.41 0.25
N ASP A 12 -2.17 -11.01 0.74
CA ASP A 12 -2.18 -11.92 1.88
C ASP A 12 -2.59 -13.33 1.43
N PRO A 13 -1.75 -14.36 1.68
CA PRO A 13 -2.01 -15.72 1.24
C PRO A 13 -3.01 -16.49 2.10
N ASN A 14 -3.51 -15.93 3.21
CA ASN A 14 -4.38 -16.62 4.15
C ASN A 14 -5.88 -16.27 3.98
N ILE A 15 -6.23 -15.41 3.02
CA ILE A 15 -7.62 -14.95 2.80
C ILE A 15 -8.45 -16.00 2.03
N LYS A 16 -7.81 -16.78 1.15
CA LYS A 16 -8.45 -17.78 0.30
C LYS A 16 -7.62 -19.04 0.22
N ASP A 17 -8.28 -20.16 -0.02
CA ASP A 17 -7.63 -21.40 -0.41
C ASP A 17 -7.28 -21.40 -1.90
N VAL A 18 -6.37 -22.30 -2.28
CA VAL A 18 -5.97 -22.48 -3.68
C VAL A 18 -7.10 -23.14 -4.46
N ASN A 19 -7.44 -22.52 -5.59
CA ASN A 19 -8.45 -23.03 -6.52
C ASN A 19 -7.97 -22.75 -7.95
N GLU A 20 -7.55 -23.80 -8.68
CA GLU A 20 -7.06 -23.64 -10.05
C GLU A 20 -8.12 -23.10 -11.01
N ASN A 21 -9.42 -23.36 -10.77
CA ASN A 21 -10.48 -22.83 -11.62
C ASN A 21 -10.56 -21.31 -11.48
N GLU A 22 -10.46 -20.76 -10.25
CA GLU A 22 -10.40 -19.30 -10.03
C GLU A 22 -9.08 -18.68 -10.51
N LEU A 23 -8.00 -19.48 -10.64
CA LEU A 23 -6.78 -19.03 -11.30
C LEU A 23 -6.95 -18.95 -12.82
N ARG A 24 -7.71 -19.87 -13.44
CA ARG A 24 -7.99 -19.88 -14.88
C ARG A 24 -9.05 -18.85 -15.28
N GLU A 25 -10.15 -18.81 -14.53
CA GLU A 25 -11.30 -17.95 -14.76
C GLU A 25 -11.17 -16.67 -13.92
N PRO A 26 -10.99 -15.49 -14.53
CA PRO A 26 -10.76 -14.27 -13.77
C PRO A 26 -11.94 -13.89 -12.86
N THR A 27 -11.66 -13.73 -11.56
CA THR A 27 -12.60 -13.22 -10.55
C THR A 27 -12.04 -11.99 -9.84
N ASP A 28 -12.90 -11.26 -9.12
CA ASP A 28 -12.52 -10.16 -8.23
C ASP A 28 -11.59 -10.62 -7.08
N LYS A 29 -11.62 -11.92 -6.75
CA LYS A 29 -10.84 -12.53 -5.66
C LYS A 29 -9.61 -13.29 -6.14
N ARG A 30 -9.37 -13.37 -7.45
CA ARG A 30 -8.25 -14.10 -8.08
C ARG A 30 -6.88 -13.78 -7.46
N MET A 31 -6.67 -12.53 -7.07
CA MET A 31 -5.42 -12.09 -6.45
C MET A 31 -5.12 -12.79 -5.11
N PHE A 32 -6.14 -13.15 -4.33
CA PHE A 32 -5.96 -13.85 -3.05
C PHE A 32 -5.72 -15.35 -3.26
N VAL A 33 -6.38 -15.95 -4.25
CA VAL A 33 -6.11 -17.34 -4.67
C VAL A 33 -4.69 -17.46 -5.22
N LEU A 34 -4.22 -16.46 -5.98
CA LEU A 34 -2.84 -16.38 -6.47
C LEU A 34 -1.83 -16.32 -5.32
N ALA A 35 -2.07 -15.51 -4.30
CA ALA A 35 -1.23 -15.44 -3.11
C ALA A 35 -1.14 -16.80 -2.39
N ALA A 36 -2.27 -17.48 -2.22
CA ALA A 36 -2.32 -18.82 -1.63
C ALA A 36 -1.56 -19.86 -2.46
N ALA A 37 -1.67 -19.79 -3.79
CA ALA A 37 -1.00 -20.73 -4.70
C ALA A 37 0.53 -20.60 -4.63
N LEU A 38 1.03 -19.36 -4.62
CA LEU A 38 2.44 -19.07 -4.38
C LEU A 38 2.91 -19.58 -3.02
N ARG A 39 2.08 -19.45 -1.98
CA ARG A 39 2.40 -19.97 -0.64
C ARG A 39 2.46 -21.49 -0.61
N GLN A 40 1.62 -22.17 -1.38
CA GLN A 40 1.65 -23.63 -1.57
C GLN A 40 2.76 -24.13 -2.51
N GLY A 41 3.61 -23.23 -3.03
CA GLY A 41 4.78 -23.59 -3.83
C GLY A 41 4.51 -23.81 -5.32
N TYR A 42 3.43 -23.23 -5.87
CA TYR A 42 3.21 -23.23 -7.31
C TYR A 42 4.33 -22.43 -8.00
N THR A 43 4.88 -22.96 -9.08
CA THR A 43 5.92 -22.28 -9.87
C THR A 43 5.34 -21.12 -10.66
N VAL A 44 6.19 -20.14 -10.98
CA VAL A 44 5.83 -19.01 -11.84
C VAL A 44 5.37 -19.50 -13.22
N GLU A 45 5.98 -20.55 -13.76
CA GLU A 45 5.58 -21.21 -15.00
C GLU A 45 4.13 -21.71 -14.94
N LYS A 46 3.81 -22.48 -13.89
CA LYS A 46 2.46 -23.03 -13.71
C LYS A 46 1.43 -21.92 -13.56
N LEU A 47 1.74 -20.89 -12.78
CA LEU A 47 0.84 -19.75 -12.59
C LEU A 47 0.67 -18.93 -13.87
N TYR A 48 1.70 -18.80 -14.70
CA TYR A 48 1.59 -18.17 -16.01
C TYR A 48 0.63 -18.97 -16.91
N GLU A 49 0.78 -20.29 -17.00
CA GLU A 49 -0.12 -21.15 -17.79
C GLU A 49 -1.57 -21.03 -17.33
N LEU A 50 -1.80 -21.02 -16.02
CA LEU A 50 -3.14 -20.88 -15.44
C LEU A 50 -3.71 -19.48 -15.66
N THR A 51 -2.91 -18.43 -15.44
CA THR A 51 -3.46 -17.07 -15.27
C THR A 51 -3.30 -16.16 -16.47
N GLN A 52 -2.32 -16.45 -17.33
CA GLN A 52 -1.80 -15.57 -18.38
C GLN A 52 -1.25 -14.23 -17.86
N ILE A 53 -1.01 -14.10 -16.56
CA ILE A 53 -0.33 -12.94 -15.98
C ILE A 53 1.16 -13.09 -16.29
N ASP A 54 1.76 -12.06 -16.90
CA ASP A 54 3.17 -12.09 -17.27
C ASP A 54 4.09 -12.47 -16.09
N LYS A 55 5.10 -13.29 -16.40
CA LYS A 55 6.02 -13.85 -15.42
C LYS A 55 6.69 -12.77 -14.58
N TRP A 56 6.97 -11.59 -15.13
CA TRP A 56 7.57 -10.49 -14.38
C TRP A 56 6.72 -10.08 -13.18
N PHE A 57 5.39 -9.97 -13.33
CA PHE A 57 4.49 -9.65 -12.21
C PHE A 57 4.41 -10.81 -11.22
N LEU A 58 4.31 -12.05 -11.72
CA LEU A 58 4.29 -13.25 -10.89
C LEU A 58 5.55 -13.35 -10.00
N GLU A 59 6.72 -13.02 -10.54
CA GLU A 59 7.96 -12.92 -9.77
C GLU A 59 7.86 -11.85 -8.67
N LYS A 60 7.27 -10.68 -8.94
CA LYS A 60 7.05 -9.66 -7.90
C LYS A 60 6.09 -10.13 -6.80
N PHE A 61 5.04 -10.87 -7.15
CA PHE A 61 4.14 -11.47 -6.18
C PHE A 61 4.84 -12.56 -5.36
N ASN A 62 5.65 -13.41 -6.00
CA ASN A 62 6.41 -14.44 -5.32
C ASN A 62 7.40 -13.83 -4.31
N ASN A 63 8.09 -12.75 -4.68
CA ASN A 63 8.96 -12.01 -3.76
C ASN A 63 8.25 -11.55 -2.48
N ILE A 64 6.98 -11.13 -2.57
CA ILE A 64 6.18 -10.74 -1.40
C ILE A 64 5.89 -11.97 -0.53
N ILE A 65 5.52 -13.10 -1.13
CA ILE A 65 5.18 -14.34 -0.41
C ILE A 65 6.42 -14.96 0.26
N ASP A 66 7.56 -14.98 -0.42
CA ASP A 66 8.81 -15.46 0.17
C ASP A 66 9.27 -14.58 1.33
N TYR A 67 8.99 -13.27 1.26
CA TYR A 67 9.22 -12.38 2.39
C TYR A 67 8.24 -12.62 3.54
N TYR A 68 7.00 -13.00 3.24
CA TYR A 68 6.03 -13.42 4.24
C TYR A 68 6.53 -14.64 5.02
N LYS A 69 7.03 -15.67 4.32
CA LYS A 69 7.66 -16.86 4.93
C LYS A 69 8.84 -16.46 5.81
N THR A 70 9.68 -15.53 5.32
CA THR A 70 10.82 -15.01 6.10
C THR A 70 10.35 -14.36 7.41
N LEU A 71 9.33 -13.49 7.35
CA LEU A 71 8.79 -12.84 8.55
C LEU A 71 8.23 -13.85 9.56
N GLU A 72 7.58 -14.91 9.11
CA GLU A 72 7.03 -15.97 9.98
C GLU A 72 8.11 -16.81 10.70
N THR A 73 9.34 -16.82 10.18
CA THR A 73 10.49 -17.47 10.84
C THR A 73 11.17 -16.59 11.89
N VAL A 74 10.81 -15.31 11.98
CA VAL A 74 11.39 -14.38 12.95
C VAL A 74 10.78 -14.64 14.33
N ASP A 75 11.64 -14.84 15.33
CA ASP A 75 11.17 -15.01 16.70
C ASP A 75 10.49 -13.72 17.21
N PRO A 76 9.39 -13.82 17.95
CA PRO A 76 8.71 -12.65 18.52
C PRO A 76 9.69 -11.77 19.33
N GLY A 77 9.87 -10.51 18.90
CA GLY A 77 10.78 -9.55 19.54
C GLY A 77 12.20 -9.48 18.94
N SER A 78 12.54 -10.33 17.97
CA SER A 78 13.86 -10.35 17.31
C SER A 78 13.90 -9.62 15.96
N ILE A 79 12.82 -8.94 15.57
CA ILE A 79 12.75 -8.29 14.27
C ILE A 79 13.79 -7.16 14.17
N THR A 80 14.70 -7.31 13.21
CA THR A 80 15.80 -6.36 13.02
C THR A 80 15.39 -5.17 12.16
N PHE A 81 16.16 -4.09 12.25
CA PHE A 81 16.02 -2.90 11.40
C PHE A 81 15.96 -3.26 9.90
N GLU A 82 16.87 -4.11 9.43
CA GLU A 82 16.94 -4.48 8.01
C GLU A 82 15.74 -5.28 7.55
N ILE A 83 15.24 -6.19 8.39
CA ILE A 83 14.02 -6.96 8.10
C ILE A 83 12.82 -6.00 8.01
N LEU A 84 12.65 -5.15 9.00
CA LEU A 84 11.52 -4.22 9.05
C LEU A 84 11.58 -3.23 7.86
N LYS A 85 12.75 -2.64 7.59
CA LYS A 85 12.96 -1.70 6.48
C LYS A 85 12.67 -2.35 5.12
N LYS A 86 13.14 -3.58 4.90
CA LYS A 86 12.87 -4.32 3.65
C LYS A 86 11.39 -4.65 3.51
N ALA A 87 10.71 -5.08 4.57
CA ALA A 87 9.26 -5.31 4.58
C ALA A 87 8.49 -4.06 4.12
N LYS A 88 8.84 -2.89 4.66
CA LYS A 88 8.19 -1.62 4.30
C LYS A 88 8.46 -1.21 2.85
N LYS A 89 9.69 -1.40 2.36
CA LYS A 89 10.07 -1.08 0.98
C LYS A 89 9.33 -1.89 -0.08
N ILE A 90 8.94 -3.13 0.24
CA ILE A 90 8.12 -3.98 -0.65
C ILE A 90 6.61 -3.89 -0.36
N GLY A 91 6.19 -2.96 0.50
CA GLY A 91 4.78 -2.58 0.65
C GLY A 91 3.98 -3.26 1.76
N PHE A 92 4.63 -3.99 2.68
CA PHE A 92 3.94 -4.56 3.85
C PHE A 92 3.39 -3.46 4.76
N SER A 93 2.14 -3.61 5.19
CA SER A 93 1.57 -2.79 6.27
C SER A 93 2.09 -3.23 7.64
N ASP A 94 2.02 -2.34 8.64
CA ASP A 94 2.41 -2.69 10.01
C ASP A 94 1.53 -3.84 10.54
N LYS A 95 0.25 -3.88 10.14
CA LYS A 95 -0.69 -4.96 10.42
C LYS A 95 -0.30 -6.31 9.80
N GLN A 96 0.14 -6.35 8.53
CA GLN A 96 0.62 -7.59 7.91
C GLN A 96 1.85 -8.14 8.64
N ILE A 97 2.80 -7.27 8.97
CA ILE A 97 4.02 -7.66 9.71
C ILE A 97 3.64 -8.20 11.08
N ALA A 98 2.75 -7.50 11.79
CA ALA A 98 2.28 -7.90 13.11
C ALA A 98 1.66 -9.31 13.11
N VAL A 99 0.80 -9.60 12.12
CA VAL A 99 0.22 -10.95 11.96
C VAL A 99 1.30 -12.00 11.71
N ALA A 100 2.25 -11.74 10.80
CA ALA A 100 3.31 -12.68 10.46
C ALA A 100 4.22 -13.02 11.67
N ILE A 101 4.56 -12.02 12.50
CA ILE A 101 5.45 -12.21 13.66
C ILE A 101 4.69 -12.46 14.98
N LYS A 102 3.36 -12.67 14.92
CA LYS A 102 2.49 -12.88 16.09
C LYS A 102 2.57 -11.76 17.15
N SER A 103 2.55 -10.51 16.69
CA SER A 103 2.56 -9.29 17.50
C SER A 103 1.32 -8.43 17.23
N THR A 104 1.30 -7.21 17.78
CA THR A 104 0.24 -6.22 17.54
C THR A 104 0.72 -5.15 16.56
N GLU A 105 -0.21 -4.58 15.77
CA GLU A 105 0.08 -3.49 14.84
C GLU A 105 0.73 -2.29 15.57
N LEU A 106 0.24 -1.96 16.76
CA LEU A 106 0.77 -0.87 17.56
C LEU A 106 2.23 -1.11 17.99
N ALA A 107 2.57 -2.35 18.37
CA ALA A 107 3.95 -2.69 18.74
C ALA A 107 4.89 -2.58 17.54
N VAL A 108 4.49 -3.09 16.36
CA VAL A 108 5.26 -2.95 15.12
C VAL A 108 5.43 -1.49 14.75
N ARG A 109 4.37 -0.68 14.84
CA ARG A 109 4.41 0.75 14.56
C ARG A 109 5.39 1.49 15.47
N LYS A 110 5.32 1.25 16.79
CA LYS A 110 6.23 1.88 17.77
C LYS A 110 7.68 1.53 17.47
N LEU A 111 7.98 0.24 17.29
CA LEU A 111 9.33 -0.20 16.94
C LEU A 111 9.82 0.43 15.63
N ARG A 112 8.94 0.51 14.62
CA ARG A 112 9.25 1.15 13.34
C ARG A 112 9.61 2.64 13.50
N GLU A 113 8.89 3.36 14.36
CA GLU A 113 9.14 4.77 14.68
C GLU A 113 10.43 4.95 15.51
N GLU A 114 10.67 4.11 16.52
CA GLU A 114 11.92 4.10 17.31
C GLU A 114 13.16 3.86 16.46
N LEU A 115 13.02 3.01 15.43
CA LEU A 115 14.07 2.72 14.45
C LEU A 115 14.17 3.77 13.34
N ASN A 116 13.39 4.86 13.39
CA ASN A 116 13.34 5.91 12.36
C ASN A 116 13.03 5.39 10.94
N ILE A 117 12.21 4.33 10.85
CA ILE A 117 11.74 3.77 9.56
C ILE A 117 10.41 4.46 9.21
N THR A 118 10.50 5.66 8.66
CA THR A 118 9.34 6.43 8.18
C THR A 118 9.35 6.54 6.66
N PRO A 119 8.19 6.69 6.01
CA PRO A 119 8.15 6.94 4.57
C PRO A 119 8.57 8.39 4.27
N PHE A 120 9.07 8.60 3.06
CA PHE A 120 9.42 9.90 2.52
C PHE A 120 8.30 10.44 1.62
N VAL A 121 8.18 11.76 1.58
CA VAL A 121 7.23 12.48 0.72
C VAL A 121 7.94 12.81 -0.58
N LYS A 122 7.35 12.40 -1.71
CA LYS A 122 7.90 12.59 -3.05
C LYS A 122 6.92 13.35 -3.95
N GLN A 123 7.45 14.19 -4.83
CA GLN A 123 6.68 14.92 -5.83
C GLN A 123 6.51 14.10 -7.11
N ILE A 124 5.36 14.27 -7.75
CA ILE A 124 5.11 13.82 -9.11
C ILE A 124 5.31 15.05 -10.01
N ASP A 125 6.43 15.05 -10.74
CA ASP A 125 6.91 16.18 -11.53
C ASP A 125 6.79 15.99 -13.05
N THR A 126 6.37 14.81 -13.50
CA THR A 126 6.27 14.36 -14.91
C THR A 126 7.59 14.16 -15.65
N VAL A 127 8.73 14.57 -15.09
CA VAL A 127 10.05 14.61 -15.75
C VAL A 127 11.16 13.91 -14.96
N ALA A 128 10.81 13.14 -13.92
CA ALA A 128 11.75 12.39 -13.09
C ALA A 128 12.89 13.27 -12.54
N ALA A 129 12.51 14.42 -11.98
CA ALA A 129 13.37 15.43 -11.40
C ALA A 129 14.35 16.13 -12.37
N GLU A 130 14.14 16.05 -13.69
CA GLU A 130 14.90 16.86 -14.65
C GLU A 130 14.76 18.37 -14.36
N TRP A 131 13.55 18.79 -13.98
CA TRP A 131 13.22 20.16 -13.61
C TRP A 131 12.47 20.22 -12.28
N PRO A 132 12.69 21.26 -11.45
CA PRO A 132 11.94 21.42 -10.20
C PRO A 132 10.43 21.55 -10.45
N ALA A 133 9.63 20.78 -9.71
CA ALA A 133 8.18 20.87 -9.78
C ALA A 133 7.65 22.15 -9.12
N THR A 134 6.75 22.85 -9.81
CA THR A 134 6.04 24.02 -9.25
C THR A 134 4.79 23.65 -8.46
N THR A 135 4.40 22.37 -8.47
CA THR A 135 3.16 21.85 -7.86
C THR A 135 3.44 20.80 -6.80
N ASN A 136 2.59 20.73 -5.78
CA ASN A 136 2.67 19.73 -4.72
C ASN A 136 1.68 18.58 -4.97
N TYR A 137 1.90 17.81 -6.03
CA TYR A 137 1.23 16.53 -6.23
C TYR A 137 2.13 15.42 -5.69
N LEU A 138 1.68 14.73 -4.64
CA LEU A 138 2.57 14.01 -3.72
C LEU A 138 2.18 12.55 -3.53
N TYR A 139 3.17 11.73 -3.22
CA TYR A 139 2.98 10.37 -2.73
C TYR A 139 3.99 10.02 -1.62
N LEU A 140 3.71 8.94 -0.90
CA LEU A 140 4.59 8.42 0.15
C LEU A 140 5.32 7.16 -0.32
N THR A 141 6.61 7.06 -0.01
CA THR A 141 7.41 5.86 -0.31
C THR A 141 8.47 5.58 0.74
N TYR A 142 8.68 4.30 1.06
CA TYR A 142 9.83 3.84 1.86
C TYR A 142 11.11 3.69 1.02
N ASN A 143 11.01 3.83 -0.30
CA ASN A 143 12.14 3.78 -1.23
C ASN A 143 12.69 5.18 -1.50
N GLY A 144 12.95 5.94 -0.43
CA GLY A 144 13.56 7.26 -0.48
C GLY A 144 14.63 7.42 0.60
N SER A 145 15.32 8.55 0.54
CA SER A 145 16.34 8.96 1.53
C SER A 145 16.12 10.39 2.06
N ALA A 146 15.24 11.16 1.42
CA ALA A 146 14.90 12.53 1.79
C ALA A 146 13.50 12.88 1.28
N HIS A 147 12.87 13.88 1.91
CA HIS A 147 11.63 14.49 1.42
C HIS A 147 11.94 15.49 0.31
N ASP A 148 11.02 15.66 -0.64
CA ASP A 148 11.15 16.68 -1.70
C ASP A 148 10.63 18.07 -1.25
N LEU A 149 10.04 18.13 -0.05
CA LEU A 149 9.38 19.32 0.49
C LEU A 149 9.73 19.54 1.96
N GLU A 150 9.59 20.78 2.39
CA GLU A 150 9.56 21.16 3.80
C GLU A 150 8.13 21.10 4.37
N PHE A 151 8.03 20.91 5.69
CA PHE A 151 6.76 20.78 6.40
C PHE A 151 6.61 21.89 7.44
N PRO A 152 6.27 23.12 7.03
CA PRO A 152 6.17 24.26 7.95
C PRO A 152 5.00 24.18 8.94
N GLY A 153 4.13 23.18 8.81
CA GLY A 153 2.95 23.03 9.67
C GLY A 153 1.77 23.92 9.26
N ASP A 154 0.75 24.00 10.12
CA ASP A 154 -0.45 24.83 9.96
C ASP A 154 -1.29 24.53 8.71
N PHE A 155 -1.43 23.24 8.39
CA PHE A 155 -2.33 22.77 7.34
C PHE A 155 -3.60 22.14 7.91
N VAL A 156 -4.73 22.39 7.25
CA VAL A 156 -5.99 21.69 7.49
C VAL A 156 -6.06 20.48 6.57
N MET A 157 -6.14 19.28 7.15
CA MET A 157 -6.28 18.05 6.38
C MET A 157 -7.74 17.80 6.00
N VAL A 158 -7.98 17.49 4.73
CA VAL A 158 -9.27 17.04 4.21
C VAL A 158 -9.09 15.62 3.69
N LEU A 159 -9.88 14.68 4.23
CA LEU A 159 -9.86 13.28 3.82
C LEU A 159 -10.94 13.07 2.76
N GLY A 160 -10.53 12.54 1.61
CA GLY A 160 -11.44 12.14 0.54
C GLY A 160 -12.21 10.86 0.88
N SER A 161 -13.20 10.54 0.05
CA SER A 161 -14.09 9.39 0.24
C SER A 161 -13.46 8.04 -0.13
N GLY A 162 -12.33 8.02 -0.82
CA GLY A 162 -11.77 6.82 -1.40
C GLY A 162 -12.56 6.33 -2.62
N VAL A 163 -12.42 5.03 -2.93
CA VAL A 163 -13.01 4.39 -4.11
C VAL A 163 -14.54 4.37 -4.01
N TYR A 164 -15.22 4.67 -5.13
CA TYR A 164 -16.66 4.61 -5.22
C TYR A 164 -17.22 3.19 -5.02
N ARG A 165 -18.34 3.10 -4.31
CA ARG A 165 -19.08 1.85 -4.06
C ARG A 165 -20.57 2.17 -4.00
N ILE A 166 -21.43 1.15 -4.05
CA ILE A 166 -22.87 1.35 -3.82
C ILE A 166 -23.05 1.99 -2.43
N GLY A 167 -23.68 3.16 -2.38
CA GLY A 167 -23.85 3.96 -1.16
C GLY A 167 -22.72 4.97 -0.88
N SER A 168 -21.68 5.05 -1.71
CA SER A 168 -20.62 6.06 -1.64
C SER A 168 -20.15 6.45 -3.05
N SER A 169 -20.65 7.56 -3.58
CA SER A 169 -20.33 8.03 -4.94
C SER A 169 -19.91 9.51 -4.96
N VAL A 170 -20.13 10.18 -6.10
CA VAL A 170 -19.62 11.52 -6.42
C VAL A 170 -20.09 12.61 -5.45
N GLU A 171 -21.20 12.38 -4.73
CA GLU A 171 -21.72 13.30 -3.71
C GLU A 171 -20.69 13.61 -2.60
N PHE A 172 -19.84 12.64 -2.25
CA PHE A 172 -18.79 12.85 -1.26
C PHE A 172 -17.60 13.63 -1.81
N ASP A 173 -17.31 13.49 -3.10
CA ASP A 173 -16.28 14.29 -3.75
C ASP A 173 -16.71 15.76 -3.87
N TRP A 174 -17.98 16.00 -4.20
CA TRP A 174 -18.56 17.34 -4.19
C TRP A 174 -18.45 18.02 -2.81
N CYS A 175 -18.69 17.26 -1.73
CA CYS A 175 -18.49 17.74 -0.37
C CYS A 175 -17.03 18.11 -0.08
N ALA A 176 -16.08 17.25 -0.48
CA ALA A 176 -14.65 17.48 -0.27
C ALA A 176 -14.15 18.71 -1.05
N VAL A 177 -14.52 18.84 -2.33
CA VAL A 177 -14.18 20.00 -3.16
C VAL A 177 -14.77 21.29 -2.60
N SER A 178 -16.02 21.26 -2.13
CA SER A 178 -16.67 22.43 -1.52
C SER A 178 -15.96 22.87 -0.23
N CYS A 179 -15.59 21.91 0.63
CA CYS A 179 -14.80 22.15 1.83
C CYS A 179 -13.44 22.79 1.50
N LEU A 180 -12.70 22.23 0.52
CA LEU A 180 -11.40 22.76 0.10
C LEU A 180 -11.49 24.18 -0.46
N ARG A 181 -12.55 24.48 -1.24
CA ARG A 181 -12.80 25.83 -1.77
C ARG A 181 -13.04 26.82 -0.64
N GLU A 182 -13.83 26.44 0.36
CA GLU A 182 -14.14 27.31 1.49
C GLU A 182 -12.92 27.55 2.39
N LEU A 183 -12.14 26.50 2.68
CA LEU A 183 -10.86 26.65 3.40
C LEU A 183 -9.90 27.59 2.66
N ARG A 184 -9.84 27.50 1.33
CA ARG A 184 -9.05 28.41 0.50
C ARG A 184 -9.57 29.85 0.59
N ASN A 185 -10.88 30.07 0.56
CA ASN A 185 -11.49 31.41 0.72
C ASN A 185 -11.13 32.05 2.06
N GLN A 186 -11.00 31.23 3.12
CA GLN A 186 -10.56 31.66 4.45
C GLN A 186 -9.03 31.82 4.58
N GLY A 187 -8.27 31.67 3.49
CA GLY A 187 -6.81 31.77 3.49
C GLY A 187 -6.10 30.62 4.22
N LYS A 188 -6.78 29.49 4.46
CA LYS A 188 -6.20 28.31 5.12
C LYS A 188 -5.40 27.49 4.11
N LYS A 189 -4.24 26.98 4.53
CA LYS A 189 -3.48 25.98 3.77
C LYS A 189 -4.10 24.61 3.99
N THR A 190 -4.25 23.84 2.92
CA THR A 190 -4.98 22.55 2.95
C THR A 190 -4.12 21.39 2.48
N LEU A 191 -4.35 20.21 3.04
CA LEU A 191 -3.78 18.93 2.59
C LEU A 191 -4.92 17.98 2.25
N MET A 192 -5.10 17.65 0.97
CA MET A 192 -6.08 16.66 0.52
C MET A 192 -5.43 15.28 0.49
N ILE A 193 -6.07 14.27 1.09
CA ILE A 193 -5.65 12.88 1.00
C ILE A 193 -6.79 12.09 0.37
N ASN A 194 -6.56 11.58 -0.84
CA ASN A 194 -7.45 10.67 -1.52
C ASN A 194 -6.65 9.68 -2.37
N TYR A 195 -7.29 8.59 -2.77
CA TYR A 195 -6.70 7.56 -3.63
C TYR A 195 -7.64 7.11 -4.75
N ASN A 196 -8.77 7.79 -4.94
CA ASN A 196 -9.63 7.59 -6.10
C ASN A 196 -9.05 8.37 -7.29
N PRO A 197 -8.67 7.71 -8.40
CA PRO A 197 -8.16 8.40 -9.59
C PRO A 197 -9.25 9.07 -10.43
N GLU A 198 -10.54 8.85 -10.14
CA GLU A 198 -11.67 9.45 -10.86
C GLU A 198 -12.04 10.86 -10.33
N THR A 199 -11.39 11.33 -9.27
CA THR A 199 -11.63 12.63 -8.59
C THR A 199 -10.46 13.59 -8.72
#